data_AF-A0A6L9KC81-F1
#
_entry.id   AF-A0A6L9KC81-F1
#
_cell.length_a   1.000
_cell.length_b   1.000
_cell.length_c   1.000
_cell.angle_alpha   90.00
_cell.angle_beta   90.00
_cell.angle_gamma   90.00
#
_symmetry.space_group_name_H-M   'P 1'
#
loop_
_entity.id
_entity.type
_entity.pdbx_description
1 polymer ?
#
loop_
_entity_poly.entity_id
_entity_poly.type
_entity_poly.pdbx_seq_one_letter_code
_entity_poly.pdbx_strand_id
1 'polypeptide(L)'
;PANMIAAPGGTTHFKVISAGAEIDFEAETFVSTNSETAILPWDMTATVAISHVNPVTPNSTKPLFLALGVEFYQQVNGQMYPLKNGSYNPLALVSVSGL
;
A
#
# COMPACT_ATOMS: atom_id res chain seq x y z
N PRO A 1 -1.40 16.39 6.66
CA PRO A 1 -0.71 15.08 6.51
C PRO A 1 -0.13 14.56 7.84
N ALA A 2 0.71 15.34 8.54
CA ALA A 2 1.40 14.91 9.77
C ALA A 2 0.49 14.41 10.90
N ASN A 3 -0.78 14.81 10.94
CA ASN A 3 -1.75 14.36 11.95
C ASN A 3 -2.70 13.24 11.45
N MET A 4 -2.56 12.80 10.20
CA MET A 4 -3.50 11.88 9.53
C MET A 4 -3.00 10.43 9.51
N ILE A 5 -1.71 10.19 9.75
CA ILE A 5 -1.12 8.85 9.83
C ILE A 5 -0.38 8.75 11.16
N ALA A 6 -0.67 7.70 11.92
CA ALA A 6 0.05 7.36 13.13
C ALA A 6 1.41 6.75 12.74
N ALA A 7 2.39 7.60 12.46
CA ALA A 7 3.71 7.19 12.03
C ALA A 7 4.60 6.76 13.22
N PRO A 8 5.41 5.70 13.10
CA PRO A 8 6.37 5.33 14.12
C PRO A 8 7.40 6.45 14.38
N GLY A 9 7.95 6.48 15.59
CA GLY A 9 9.03 7.40 15.95
C GLY A 9 10.22 7.27 14.99
N GLY A 10 10.75 8.43 14.54
CA GLY A 10 11.84 8.49 13.56
C GLY A 10 11.39 8.48 12.10
N THR A 11 10.09 8.42 11.81
CA THR A 11 9.58 8.55 10.44
C THR A 11 9.93 9.90 9.85
N THR A 12 10.48 9.87 8.64
CA THR A 12 10.77 11.07 7.83
C THR A 12 10.09 11.01 6.46
N HIS A 13 9.77 9.81 5.99
CA HIS A 13 9.18 9.56 4.68
C HIS A 13 8.24 8.36 4.76
N PHE A 14 7.35 8.25 3.77
CA PHE A 14 6.41 7.14 3.65
C PHE A 14 6.20 6.74 2.19
N LYS A 15 5.68 5.54 1.95
CA LYS A 15 5.22 5.06 0.66
C LYS A 15 3.82 4.48 0.79
N VAL A 16 2.92 4.78 -0.14
CA VAL A 16 1.62 4.11 -0.21
C VAL A 16 1.72 2.99 -1.23
N ILE A 17 1.25 1.80 -0.86
CA ILE A 17 1.23 0.62 -1.70
C ILE A 17 -0.19 0.06 -1.78
N SER A 18 -0.56 -0.51 -2.91
CA SER A 18 -1.81 -1.26 -3.03
C SER A 18 -1.66 -2.46 -3.94
N ALA A 19 -2.48 -3.48 -3.72
CA ALA A 19 -2.54 -4.68 -4.54
C ALA A 19 -3.99 -5.00 -4.91
N GLY A 20 -4.26 -5.24 -6.18
CA GLY A 20 -5.47 -5.92 -6.64
C GLY A 20 -5.16 -7.39 -6.82
N ALA A 21 -5.98 -8.28 -6.26
CA ALA A 21 -5.83 -9.72 -6.42
C ALA A 21 -7.15 -10.36 -6.81
N GLU A 22 -7.09 -11.19 -7.84
CA GLU A 22 -8.13 -12.10 -8.28
C GLU A 22 -7.72 -13.51 -7.88
N ILE A 23 -8.57 -14.23 -7.15
CA ILE A 23 -8.24 -15.55 -6.61
C ILE A 23 -9.22 -16.60 -7.12
N ASP A 24 -8.71 -17.65 -7.77
CA ASP A 24 -9.46 -18.86 -8.09
C ASP A 24 -9.16 -19.94 -7.05
N PHE A 25 -10.04 -20.07 -6.06
CA PHE A 25 -9.87 -21.04 -4.98
C PHE A 25 -9.98 -22.50 -5.44
N GLU A 26 -10.76 -22.79 -6.49
CA GLU A 26 -10.96 -24.15 -7.00
C GLU A 26 -9.74 -24.65 -7.79
N ALA A 27 -9.18 -23.75 -8.61
CA ALA A 27 -8.00 -24.05 -9.40
C ALA A 27 -6.69 -23.80 -8.63
N GLU A 28 -6.76 -23.24 -7.42
CA GLU A 28 -5.62 -22.83 -6.60
C GLU A 28 -4.67 -21.86 -7.35
N THR A 29 -5.23 -20.93 -8.10
CA THR A 29 -4.46 -19.92 -8.86
C THR A 29 -4.88 -18.50 -8.51
N PHE A 30 -4.03 -17.52 -8.83
CA PHE A 30 -4.33 -16.10 -8.65
C PHE A 30 -3.70 -15.24 -9.73
N VAL A 31 -4.31 -14.08 -9.97
CA VAL A 31 -3.74 -12.97 -10.73
C VAL A 31 -3.65 -11.78 -9.81
N SER A 32 -2.49 -11.11 -9.74
CA SER A 32 -2.35 -9.91 -8.94
C SER A 32 -1.51 -8.84 -9.61
N THR A 33 -1.82 -7.59 -9.30
CA THR A 33 -1.06 -6.42 -9.72
C THR A 33 -0.92 -5.46 -8.55
N ASN A 34 0.23 -4.78 -8.51
CA ASN A 34 0.57 -3.85 -7.44
C ASN A 34 0.88 -2.48 -8.00
N SER A 35 0.55 -1.46 -7.22
CA SER A 35 0.91 -0.06 -7.46
C SER A 35 1.59 0.52 -6.23
N GLU A 36 2.53 1.42 -6.45
CA GLU A 36 3.19 2.15 -5.38
C GLU A 36 3.48 3.59 -5.76
N THR A 37 3.52 4.46 -4.74
CA THR A 37 4.05 5.82 -4.90
C THR A 37 5.58 5.82 -4.91
N ALA A 38 6.18 6.96 -5.23
CA ALA A 38 7.53 7.25 -4.78
C ALA A 38 7.63 7.26 -3.24
N ILE A 39 8.84 7.31 -2.69
CA ILE A 39 9.06 7.62 -1.27
C ILE A 39 8.79 9.11 -1.07
N LEU A 40 7.69 9.43 -0.40
CA LEU A 40 7.20 10.79 -0.19
C LEU A 40 7.65 11.31 1.18
N PRO A 41 7.96 12.62 1.31
CA PRO A 41 8.30 13.21 2.60
C PRO A 41 7.11 13.18 3.55
N TRP A 42 7.36 12.89 4.82
CA TRP A 42 6.41 13.00 5.91
C TRP A 42 6.54 14.39 6.55
N ASP A 43 5.77 15.36 6.04
CA ASP A 43 5.83 16.75 6.49
C ASP A 43 4.43 17.41 6.51
N MET A 44 4.41 18.74 6.61
CA MET A 44 3.18 19.54 6.60
C MET A 44 2.70 19.89 5.19
N THR A 45 3.47 19.57 4.16
CA THR A 45 3.15 19.84 2.76
C THR A 45 2.05 18.89 2.31
N ALA A 46 0.99 19.42 1.72
CA ALA A 46 -0.11 18.58 1.22
C ALA A 46 0.39 17.65 0.12
N THR A 47 0.17 16.34 0.31
CA THR A 47 0.43 15.34 -0.73
C THR A 47 -0.58 15.54 -1.86
N VAL A 48 -0.10 15.48 -3.10
CA VAL A 48 -0.98 15.45 -4.29
C VAL A 48 -1.83 14.18 -4.29
N ALA A 49 -2.93 14.20 -5.05
CA ALA A 49 -3.81 13.03 -5.15
C ALA A 49 -3.04 11.80 -5.66
N ILE A 50 -3.17 10.69 -4.94
CA ILE A 50 -2.61 9.38 -5.32
C ILE A 50 -3.69 8.61 -6.07
N SER A 51 -3.37 8.12 -7.27
CA SER A 51 -4.24 7.28 -8.08
C SER A 51 -3.54 5.97 -8.38
N HIS A 52 -3.97 4.89 -7.74
CA HIS A 52 -3.49 3.54 -8.02
C HIS A 52 -4.49 2.80 -8.90
N VAL A 53 -3.98 2.04 -9.87
CA VAL A 53 -4.79 1.18 -10.75
C VAL A 53 -4.14 -0.20 -10.74
N ASN A 54 -4.88 -1.19 -10.23
CA ASN A 54 -4.41 -2.56 -10.10
C ASN A 54 -5.24 -3.46 -11.04
N PRO A 55 -4.94 -3.48 -12.36
CA PRO A 55 -5.73 -4.25 -13.31
C PRO A 55 -5.56 -5.76 -13.06
N VAL A 56 -6.67 -6.49 -13.11
CA VAL A 56 -6.71 -7.96 -13.13
C VAL A 56 -7.46 -8.42 -14.38
N THR A 57 -7.91 -9.68 -14.45
CA THR A 57 -8.63 -10.18 -15.62
C THR A 57 -9.91 -9.37 -15.83
N PRO A 58 -10.12 -8.74 -17.00
CA PRO A 58 -11.34 -8.01 -17.29
C PRO A 58 -12.57 -8.92 -17.17
N ASN A 59 -13.63 -8.42 -16.55
CA ASN A 59 -14.89 -9.15 -16.32
C ASN A 59 -14.71 -10.49 -15.57
N SER A 60 -13.71 -10.59 -14.69
CA SER A 60 -13.58 -11.78 -13.84
C SER A 60 -14.81 -11.96 -12.97
N THR A 61 -15.24 -13.21 -12.81
CA THR A 61 -16.27 -13.63 -11.85
C THR A 61 -15.65 -14.29 -10.61
N LYS A 62 -14.32 -14.20 -10.46
CA LYS A 62 -13.58 -14.75 -9.33
C LYS A 62 -13.53 -13.73 -8.19
N PRO A 63 -13.41 -14.16 -6.92
CA PRO A 63 -13.23 -13.26 -5.79
C PRO A 63 -12.09 -12.27 -6.00
N LEU A 64 -12.40 -10.98 -5.80
CA LEU A 64 -11.49 -9.85 -5.93
C LEU A 64 -11.18 -9.27 -4.56
N PHE A 65 -9.91 -8.99 -4.32
CA PHE A 65 -9.39 -8.39 -3.10
C PHE A 65 -8.59 -7.14 -3.44
N LEU A 66 -8.83 -6.05 -2.71
CA LEU A 66 -8.01 -4.85 -2.76
C LEU A 66 -7.31 -4.69 -1.42
N ALA A 67 -5.98 -4.78 -1.44
CA ALA A 67 -5.14 -4.44 -0.30
C ALA A 67 -4.59 -3.03 -0.43
N LEU A 68 -4.51 -2.31 0.69
CA LEU A 68 -3.84 -1.01 0.80
C LEU A 68 -2.90 -1.06 1.98
N GLY A 69 -1.71 -0.49 1.81
CA GLY A 69 -0.73 -0.38 2.89
C GLY A 69 0.11 0.88 2.82
N VAL A 70 0.80 1.13 3.94
CA VAL A 70 1.76 2.23 4.08
C VAL A 70 3.07 1.68 4.64
N GLU A 71 4.18 2.02 3.99
CA GLU A 71 5.54 1.74 4.47
C GLU A 71 6.17 3.02 4.98
N PHE A 72 6.89 2.95 6.11
CA PHE A 72 7.56 4.10 6.71
C PHE A 72 9.06 4.02 6.58
N TYR A 73 9.70 5.17 6.43
CA TYR A 73 11.14 5.28 6.22
C TYR A 73 11.75 6.39 7.08
N GLN A 74 13.00 6.16 7.48
CA GLN A 74 13.88 7.15 8.05
C GLN A 74 15.00 7.47 7.07
N GLN A 75 15.22 8.75 6.79
CA GLN A 75 16.36 9.22 6.04
C GLN A 75 17.51 9.49 7.00
N VAL A 76 18.65 8.83 6.78
CA VAL A 76 19.88 9.05 7.55
C VAL A 76 21.01 9.28 6.56
N ASN A 77 21.69 10.43 6.66
CA ASN A 77 22.77 10.83 5.76
C ASN A 77 22.41 10.71 4.27
N GLY A 78 21.18 11.07 3.91
CA GLY A 78 20.68 11.01 2.54
C GLY A 78 20.17 9.65 2.09
N GLN A 79 20.36 8.58 2.87
CA GLN A 79 19.90 7.22 2.54
C GLN A 79 18.57 6.90 3.22
N MET A 80 17.67 6.22 2.51
CA MET A 80 16.36 5.81 3.03
C MET A 80 16.42 4.41 3.66
N TYR A 81 16.06 4.32 4.93
CA TYR A 81 16.00 3.07 5.68
C TYR A 81 14.54 2.73 6.03
N PRO A 82 14.04 1.55 5.68
CA PRO A 82 12.69 1.14 6.05
C PRO A 82 12.60 0.93 7.57
N LEU A 83 11.57 1.52 8.19
CA LEU A 83 11.30 1.36 9.62
C LEU A 83 10.50 0.07 9.86
N LYS A 84 11.22 -1.06 9.97
CA LYS A 84 10.63 -2.39 10.18
C LYS A 84 10.43 -2.74 11.65
N ASN A 85 9.95 -1.80 12.48
CA ASN A 85 9.81 -2.05 13.92
C ASN A 85 8.58 -2.89 14.29
N GLY A 86 7.80 -3.37 13.31
CA GLY A 86 6.63 -4.22 13.50
C GLY A 86 5.44 -3.54 14.17
N SER A 87 5.61 -2.31 14.65
CA SER A 87 4.58 -1.59 15.41
C SER A 87 3.57 -0.90 14.51
N TYR A 88 3.92 -0.59 13.25
CA TYR A 88 3.07 0.15 12.31
C TYR A 88 3.41 -0.13 10.84
N ASN A 89 3.28 -1.38 10.37
CA ASN A 89 3.18 -1.64 8.92
C ASN A 89 1.71 -1.93 8.60
N PRO A 90 0.85 -0.90 8.50
CA PRO A 90 -0.56 -1.11 8.24
C PRO A 90 -0.71 -1.66 6.83
N LEU A 91 -1.13 -2.91 6.72
CA LEU A 91 -1.66 -3.52 5.50
C LEU A 91 -3.06 -4.02 5.84
N ALA A 92 -4.03 -3.63 5.04
CA ALA A 92 -5.41 -4.04 5.21
C ALA A 92 -6.04 -4.43 3.88
N LEU A 93 -6.95 -5.41 3.91
CA LEU A 93 -7.93 -5.59 2.86
C LEU A 93 -8.98 -4.49 3.02
N VAL A 94 -9.02 -3.57 2.06
CA VAL A 94 -9.90 -2.39 2.09
C VAL A 94 -11.16 -2.58 1.24
N SER A 95 -11.16 -3.58 0.36
CA SER A 95 -12.35 -4.00 -0.37
C SER A 95 -12.25 -5.48 -0.74
N VAL A 96 -13.40 -6.14 -0.75
CA VAL A 96 -13.57 -7.52 -1.22
C VAL A 96 -14.84 -7.59 -2.07
N SER A 97 -14.75 -8.11 -3.29
CA SER A 97 -15.91 -8.47 -4.12
C SER A 97 -15.94 -9.98 -4.27
N GLY A 98 -16.98 -10.63 -3.76
CA GLY A 98 -17.17 -12.08 -3.91
C GLY A 98 -17.99 -12.48 -5.14
N LEU A 99 -18.58 -11.50 -5.82
CA LEU A 99 -19.53 -11.59 -6.94
C LEU A 99 -19.38 -10.34 -7.81
#